data_AF-A0A7C0UQY9-F1
#
_entry.id   AF-A0A7C0UQY9-F1
#
_cell.length_a   1.000
_cell.length_b   1.000
_cell.length_c   1.000
_cell.angle_alpha   90.00
_cell.angle_beta   90.00
_cell.angle_gamma   90.00
#
_symmetry.space_group_name_H-M   'P 1'
#
loop_
_entity.id
_entity.type
_entity.pdbx_description
1 polymer ?
#
loop_
_entity_poly.entity_id
_entity_poly.type
_entity_poly.pdbx_seq_one_letter_code
_entity_poly.pdbx_strand_id
1 'polypeptide(L)'
;MSKKSIIILIIIFLLFSVFSYFVGYYTGKGVSSPIQPFSSTKFKLLTEVAEYIEERFVDKKTEVDLCKGLVKSLNDPYSEFYTPEEFISFQEETRGEYVGIGVLIGVREGKVKILMVFKNSPAKEVGLPEGAYIMEVDGKSIKGMSLDEVANLVKGKEGTYVDLKVEKDGKILSFHIQRRRVTAESVMVKRLDEDIGYMKIIFFIPSTPGEVKKGFKKLKGIKGLILDLRGNPGGLLSSVEGVAGYFIPEGPLLYIQRKDEKEERVSRGPGIKIPLVVLIDENTASAAEILSGAIKDR
;
A
#
# COMPACT_ATOMS: atom_id res chain seq x y z
N MET A 1 -49.79 -32.44 -7.81
CA MET A 1 -50.31 -31.07 -7.57
C MET A 1 -51.51 -30.82 -8.47
N SER A 2 -52.58 -30.20 -7.97
CA SER A 2 -53.74 -29.87 -8.82
C SER A 2 -53.37 -28.79 -9.84
N LYS A 3 -54.03 -28.75 -11.01
CA LYS A 3 -53.84 -27.66 -12.00
C LYS A 3 -54.04 -26.28 -11.38
N LYS A 4 -54.95 -26.16 -10.39
CA LYS A 4 -55.17 -24.91 -9.62
C LYS A 4 -53.96 -24.53 -8.78
N SER A 5 -53.28 -25.50 -8.16
CA SER A 5 -52.07 -25.27 -7.36
C SER A 5 -50.88 -24.81 -8.22
N ILE A 6 -50.75 -25.31 -9.46
CA ILE A 6 -49.71 -24.88 -10.41
C ILE A 6 -49.95 -23.43 -10.85
N ILE A 7 -51.20 -23.06 -11.17
CA ILE A 7 -51.55 -21.71 -11.58
C ILE A 7 -51.29 -20.70 -10.46
N ILE A 8 -51.62 -21.04 -9.20
CA ILE A 8 -51.36 -20.17 -8.04
C ILE A 8 -49.84 -19.95 -7.85
N LEU A 9 -49.02 -21.01 -8.00
CA LEU A 9 -47.56 -20.90 -7.90
C LEU A 9 -46.97 -20.01 -9.00
N ILE A 10 -47.49 -20.08 -10.23
CA ILE A 10 -47.05 -19.22 -11.34
C ILE A 10 -47.41 -17.75 -11.07
N ILE A 11 -48.60 -17.48 -10.53
CA ILE A 11 -49.03 -16.12 -10.18
C ILE A 11 -48.18 -15.55 -9.05
N ILE A 12 -47.88 -16.35 -8.02
CA ILE A 12 -47.00 -15.92 -6.92
C ILE A 12 -45.59 -15.63 -7.44
N PHE A 13 -45.06 -16.47 -8.33
CA PHE A 13 -43.74 -16.25 -8.93
C PHE A 13 -43.70 -14.96 -9.78
N LEU A 14 -44.73 -14.69 -10.58
CA LEU A 14 -44.85 -13.45 -11.36
C LEU A 14 -44.95 -12.22 -10.46
N LEU A 15 -45.75 -12.28 -9.39
CA LEU A 15 -45.86 -11.18 -8.43
C LEU A 15 -44.54 -10.94 -7.69
N PHE A 16 -43.81 -11.99 -7.33
CA PHE A 16 -42.50 -11.89 -6.70
C PHE A 16 -41.42 -11.32 -7.64
N SER A 17 -41.50 -11.63 -8.93
CA SER A 17 -40.61 -11.10 -9.97
C SER A 17 -40.84 -9.60 -10.19
N VAL A 18 -42.11 -9.17 -10.25
CA VAL A 18 -42.48 -7.75 -10.36
C VAL A 18 -42.10 -6.98 -9.10
N PHE A 19 -42.29 -7.57 -7.91
CA PHE A 19 -41.89 -6.97 -6.65
C PHE A 19 -40.36 -6.83 -6.53
N SER A 20 -39.59 -7.84 -6.94
CA SER A 20 -38.12 -7.79 -6.96
C SER A 20 -37.60 -6.72 -7.93
N TYR A 21 -38.25 -6.54 -9.08
CA TYR A 21 -37.96 -5.45 -10.02
C TYR A 21 -38.24 -4.08 -9.40
N PHE A 22 -39.37 -3.91 -8.71
CA PHE A 22 -39.72 -2.67 -8.02
C PHE A 22 -38.75 -2.36 -6.87
N VAL A 23 -38.41 -3.34 -6.04
CA VAL A 23 -37.43 -3.14 -4.96
C VAL A 23 -36.08 -2.79 -5.54
N GLY A 24 -35.60 -3.50 -6.58
CA GLY A 24 -34.36 -3.14 -7.28
C GLY A 24 -34.38 -1.73 -7.90
N TYR A 25 -35.51 -1.30 -8.43
CA TYR A 25 -35.70 0.05 -8.98
C TYR A 25 -35.65 1.14 -7.88
N TYR A 26 -36.17 0.87 -6.69
CA TYR A 26 -36.21 1.84 -5.58
C TYR A 26 -34.96 1.80 -4.68
N THR A 27 -34.32 0.64 -4.49
CA THR A 27 -33.07 0.51 -3.70
C THR A 27 -31.81 0.79 -4.53
N GLY A 28 -31.90 0.76 -5.87
CA GLY A 28 -30.81 1.14 -6.77
C GLY A 28 -30.57 2.65 -6.91
N LYS A 29 -31.47 3.48 -6.37
CA LYS A 29 -31.24 4.91 -6.20
C LYS A 29 -30.53 5.15 -4.86
N GLY A 30 -29.25 4.78 -4.81
CA GLY A 30 -28.32 5.58 -4.00
C GLY A 30 -28.45 7.04 -4.44
N VAL A 31 -28.24 7.98 -3.53
CA VAL A 31 -28.23 9.42 -3.80
C VAL A 31 -27.12 9.72 -4.81
N SER A 32 -27.38 9.49 -6.08
CA SER A 32 -26.69 10.11 -7.19
C SER A 32 -27.35 11.47 -7.33
N SER A 33 -26.69 12.49 -6.79
CA SER A 33 -26.83 13.83 -7.37
C SER A 33 -26.77 13.64 -8.89
N PRO A 34 -27.74 14.14 -9.68
CA PRO A 34 -27.68 14.01 -11.11
C PRO A 34 -26.35 14.65 -11.53
N ILE A 35 -25.39 13.83 -11.93
CA ILE A 35 -24.23 14.29 -12.67
C ILE A 35 -24.89 14.96 -13.87
N GLN A 36 -24.85 16.29 -13.92
CA GLN A 36 -25.32 17.01 -15.10
C GLN A 36 -24.65 16.34 -16.29
N PRO A 37 -25.40 15.92 -17.32
CA PRO A 37 -24.80 15.29 -18.49
C PRO A 37 -23.68 16.20 -18.97
N PHE A 38 -22.47 15.64 -19.01
CA PHE A 38 -21.26 16.34 -19.40
C PHE A 38 -21.50 16.89 -20.81
N SER A 39 -21.73 18.20 -20.91
CA SER A 39 -22.08 18.85 -22.17
C SER A 39 -20.93 18.66 -23.16
N SER A 40 -21.17 17.89 -24.24
CA SER A 40 -20.22 17.68 -25.33
C SER A 40 -19.74 18.98 -25.97
N THR A 41 -20.51 20.06 -25.84
CA THR A 41 -20.15 21.40 -26.32
C THR A 41 -18.93 21.99 -25.59
N LYS A 42 -18.60 21.53 -24.37
CA LYS A 42 -17.46 22.04 -23.59
C LYS A 42 -16.08 21.57 -24.08
N PHE A 43 -16.02 20.56 -24.94
CA PHE A 43 -14.76 19.93 -25.36
C PHE A 43 -14.51 19.99 -26.86
N LYS A 44 -15.23 20.85 -27.60
CA LYS A 44 -15.03 21.02 -29.05
C LYS A 44 -13.55 21.23 -29.41
N LEU A 45 -12.88 22.11 -28.66
CA LEU A 45 -11.44 22.36 -28.83
C LEU A 45 -10.58 21.12 -28.56
N LEU A 46 -10.92 20.32 -27.55
CA LEU A 46 -10.19 19.08 -27.24
C LEU A 46 -10.35 18.07 -28.39
N THR A 47 -11.56 17.94 -28.93
CA THR A 47 -11.84 17.06 -30.08
C THR A 47 -11.08 17.51 -31.32
N GLU A 48 -11.13 18.80 -31.66
CA GLU A 48 -10.40 19.37 -32.81
C GLU A 48 -8.88 19.15 -32.68
N VAL A 49 -8.32 19.34 -31.48
CA VAL A 49 -6.90 19.08 -31.22
C VAL A 49 -6.56 17.60 -31.35
N ALA A 50 -7.39 16.70 -30.83
CA ALA A 50 -7.19 15.26 -30.94
C ALA A 50 -7.21 14.79 -32.40
N GLU A 51 -8.20 15.23 -33.19
CA GLU A 51 -8.31 14.94 -34.62
C GLU A 51 -7.09 15.45 -35.40
N TYR A 52 -6.65 16.69 -35.13
CA TYR A 52 -5.47 17.25 -35.79
C TYR A 52 -4.19 16.45 -35.50
N ILE A 53 -4.00 16.00 -34.24
CA ILE A 53 -2.87 15.16 -33.87
C ILE A 53 -2.96 13.80 -34.57
N GLU A 54 -4.14 13.18 -34.62
CA GLU A 54 -4.35 11.89 -35.28
C GLU A 54 -4.06 11.96 -36.80
N GLU A 55 -4.43 13.05 -37.46
CA GLU A 55 -4.20 13.24 -38.89
C GLU A 55 -2.75 13.61 -39.26
N ARG A 56 -2.06 14.37 -38.39
CA ARG A 56 -0.81 15.06 -38.76
C ARG A 56 0.43 14.61 -37.99
N PHE A 57 0.27 14.02 -36.80
CA PHE A 57 1.41 13.62 -35.99
C PHE A 57 1.87 12.21 -36.38
N VAL A 58 3.18 11.98 -36.32
CA VAL A 58 3.80 10.72 -36.76
C VAL A 58 3.41 9.54 -35.86
N ASP A 59 3.26 9.78 -34.54
CA ASP A 59 2.90 8.75 -33.57
C ASP A 59 1.42 8.83 -33.22
N LYS A 60 0.78 7.67 -33.05
CA LYS A 60 -0.61 7.62 -32.57
C LYS A 60 -0.68 8.04 -31.11
N LYS A 61 -1.71 8.83 -30.76
CA LYS A 61 -2.11 9.11 -29.37
C LYS A 61 -3.38 8.36 -29.04
N THR A 62 -3.50 7.97 -27.78
CA THR A 62 -4.62 7.20 -27.26
C THR A 62 -5.51 8.07 -26.38
N GLU A 63 -6.73 7.61 -26.11
CA GLU A 63 -7.60 8.23 -25.11
C GLU A 63 -6.94 8.31 -23.72
N VAL A 64 -6.12 7.31 -23.37
CA VAL A 64 -5.32 7.30 -22.14
C VAL A 64 -4.35 8.48 -22.09
N ASP A 65 -3.71 8.84 -23.21
CA ASP A 65 -2.79 9.98 -23.26
C ASP A 65 -3.52 11.31 -23.00
N LEU A 66 -4.74 11.45 -23.53
CA LEU A 66 -5.59 12.62 -23.28
C LEU A 66 -5.99 12.71 -21.81
N CYS A 67 -6.39 11.59 -21.19
CA CYS A 67 -6.70 11.52 -19.76
C CYS A 67 -5.48 11.87 -18.90
N LYS A 68 -4.30 11.30 -19.22
CA LYS A 68 -3.03 11.62 -18.53
C LYS A 68 -2.69 13.11 -18.65
N GLY A 69 -2.88 13.72 -19.82
CA GLY A 69 -2.69 15.15 -20.03
C GLY A 69 -3.64 16.02 -19.20
N LEU A 70 -4.93 15.66 -19.14
CA LEU A 70 -5.92 16.38 -18.34
C LEU A 70 -5.60 16.30 -16.85
N VAL A 71 -5.25 15.12 -16.32
CA VAL A 71 -4.87 14.97 -14.90
C VAL A 71 -3.58 15.75 -14.60
N LYS A 72 -2.58 15.70 -15.49
CA LYS A 72 -1.35 16.48 -15.34
C LYS A 72 -1.59 17.99 -15.29
N SER A 73 -2.66 18.49 -15.92
CA SER A 73 -3.01 19.92 -15.90
C SER A 73 -3.38 20.46 -14.51
N LEU A 74 -3.62 19.58 -13.53
CA LEU A 74 -3.82 19.96 -12.13
C LEU A 74 -2.57 20.56 -11.50
N ASN A 75 -1.38 20.37 -12.12
CA ASN A 75 -0.08 20.78 -11.57
C ASN A 75 0.15 20.27 -10.14
N ASP A 76 -0.44 19.12 -9.82
CA ASP A 76 -0.31 18.41 -8.57
C ASP A 76 0.53 17.15 -8.82
N PRO A 77 1.75 17.04 -8.24
CA PRO A 77 2.62 15.89 -8.45
C PRO A 77 2.05 14.57 -7.91
N TYR A 78 0.98 14.61 -7.12
CA TYR A 78 0.32 13.42 -6.56
C TYR A 78 -0.91 12.98 -7.36
N SER A 79 -1.32 13.75 -8.37
CA SER A 79 -2.45 13.43 -9.23
C SER A 79 -1.98 12.66 -10.46
N GLU A 80 -2.37 11.38 -10.55
CA GLU A 80 -1.97 10.49 -11.65
C GLU A 80 -3.17 9.72 -12.21
N PHE A 81 -3.14 9.48 -13.53
CA PHE A 81 -4.10 8.60 -14.20
C PHE A 81 -3.44 7.24 -14.45
N TYR A 82 -4.02 6.19 -13.90
CA TYR A 82 -3.56 4.82 -14.07
C TYR A 82 -4.35 4.07 -15.15
N THR A 83 -3.67 3.32 -16.01
CA THR A 83 -4.30 2.24 -16.79
C THR A 83 -4.79 1.12 -15.87
N PRO A 84 -5.61 0.17 -16.33
CA PRO A 84 -6.02 -0.98 -15.53
C PRO A 84 -4.83 -1.77 -14.94
N GLU A 85 -3.76 -1.97 -15.71
CA GLU A 85 -2.57 -2.69 -15.28
C GLU A 85 -1.74 -1.88 -14.26
N GLU A 86 -1.59 -0.57 -14.50
CA GLU A 86 -0.92 0.34 -13.56
C GLU A 86 -1.70 0.40 -12.23
N PHE A 87 -3.04 0.44 -12.30
CA PHE A 87 -3.90 0.48 -11.12
C PHE A 87 -3.88 -0.81 -10.30
N ILE A 88 -3.83 -1.98 -10.96
CA ILE A 88 -3.64 -3.26 -10.28
C ILE A 88 -2.29 -3.28 -9.55
N SER A 89 -1.23 -2.86 -10.23
CA SER A 89 0.12 -2.81 -9.66
C SER A 89 0.18 -1.87 -8.44
N PHE A 90 -0.43 -0.68 -8.55
CA PHE A 90 -0.56 0.28 -7.47
C PHE A 90 -1.34 -0.28 -6.27
N GLN A 91 -2.42 -1.03 -6.51
CA GLN A 91 -3.19 -1.68 -5.43
C GLN A 91 -2.39 -2.77 -4.72
N GLU A 92 -1.66 -3.59 -5.45
CA GLU A 92 -0.80 -4.63 -4.86
C GLU A 92 0.27 -4.00 -3.96
N GLU A 93 0.96 -2.97 -4.45
CA GLU A 93 1.94 -2.20 -3.67
C GLU A 93 1.32 -1.59 -2.40
N THR A 94 0.15 -0.95 -2.52
CA THR A 94 -0.56 -0.35 -1.39
C THR A 94 -0.98 -1.37 -0.33
N ARG A 95 -1.23 -2.63 -0.74
CA ARG A 95 -1.52 -3.74 0.18
C ARG A 95 -0.26 -4.35 0.79
N GLY A 96 0.92 -3.97 0.31
CA GLY A 96 2.18 -4.63 0.63
C GLY A 96 2.28 -6.03 0.02
N GLU A 97 1.48 -6.32 -1.00
CA GLU A 97 1.53 -7.57 -1.76
C GLU A 97 2.42 -7.38 -2.99
N TYR A 98 3.30 -8.33 -3.24
CA TYR A 98 4.10 -8.34 -4.46
C TYR A 98 4.58 -9.75 -4.78
N VAL A 99 4.98 -9.96 -6.03
CA VAL A 99 5.63 -11.21 -6.44
C VAL A 99 7.15 -11.07 -6.35
N GLY A 100 7.77 -11.88 -5.51
CA GLY A 100 9.21 -11.86 -5.29
C GLY A 100 9.64 -12.91 -4.28
N ILE A 101 10.75 -12.63 -3.58
CA ILE A 101 11.35 -13.58 -2.64
C ILE A 101 11.07 -13.25 -1.16
N GLY A 102 10.35 -12.16 -0.88
CA GLY A 102 9.98 -11.71 0.47
C GLY A 102 11.17 -11.28 1.35
N VAL A 103 11.83 -10.22 0.90
CA VAL A 103 12.92 -9.54 1.62
C VAL A 103 12.69 -8.04 1.59
N LEU A 104 13.19 -7.36 2.61
CA LEU A 104 13.42 -5.91 2.59
C LEU A 104 14.89 -5.66 2.29
N ILE A 105 15.16 -4.88 1.24
CA ILE A 105 16.51 -4.44 0.88
C ILE A 105 16.68 -2.95 1.12
N GLY A 106 17.91 -2.51 1.31
CA GLY A 106 18.24 -1.09 1.40
C GLY A 106 19.73 -0.86 1.26
N VAL A 107 20.12 0.40 1.08
CA VAL A 107 21.53 0.75 0.88
C VAL A 107 22.23 0.95 2.23
N ARG A 108 23.36 0.29 2.42
CA ARG A 108 24.29 0.48 3.55
C ARG A 108 25.71 0.49 3.02
N GLU A 109 26.50 1.49 3.41
CA GLU A 109 27.90 1.63 2.97
C GLU A 109 28.04 1.63 1.44
N GLY A 110 27.07 2.23 0.74
CA GLY A 110 27.02 2.25 -0.73
C GLY A 110 26.71 0.92 -1.42
N LYS A 111 26.34 -0.13 -0.66
CA LYS A 111 25.98 -1.46 -1.19
C LYS A 111 24.53 -1.82 -0.85
N VAL A 112 23.89 -2.61 -1.70
CA VAL A 112 22.55 -3.14 -1.43
C VAL A 112 22.65 -4.27 -0.42
N LYS A 113 21.96 -4.11 0.70
CA LYS A 113 21.95 -5.02 1.85
C LYS A 113 20.55 -5.57 2.07
N ILE A 114 20.47 -6.85 2.40
CA ILE A 114 19.24 -7.49 2.90
C ILE A 114 19.04 -7.01 4.34
N LEU A 115 18.07 -6.12 4.54
CA LEU A 115 17.76 -5.58 5.86
C LEU A 115 16.93 -6.55 6.69
N MET A 116 16.00 -7.26 6.04
CA MET A 116 15.09 -8.21 6.70
C MET A 116 14.69 -9.32 5.73
N VAL A 117 14.49 -10.52 6.26
CA VAL A 117 13.90 -11.65 5.54
C VAL A 117 12.56 -11.98 6.18
N PHE A 118 11.47 -11.84 5.43
CA PHE A 118 10.13 -12.04 5.97
C PHE A 118 9.90 -13.50 6.37
N LYS A 119 9.21 -13.75 7.48
CA LYS A 119 9.08 -15.10 8.06
C LYS A 119 8.39 -16.09 7.16
N ASN A 120 7.41 -15.63 6.37
CA ASN A 120 6.60 -16.44 5.49
C ASN A 120 7.02 -16.27 4.02
N SER A 121 8.33 -16.28 3.73
CA SER A 121 8.85 -16.02 2.39
C SER A 121 9.74 -17.13 1.82
N PRO A 122 9.88 -17.21 0.48
CA PRO A 122 10.84 -18.11 -0.17
C PRO A 122 12.28 -17.88 0.30
N ALA A 123 12.68 -16.62 0.51
CA ALA A 123 14.00 -16.29 1.02
C ALA A 123 14.25 -16.90 2.41
N LYS A 124 13.22 -16.97 3.26
CA LYS A 124 13.34 -17.62 4.57
C LYS A 124 13.51 -19.12 4.46
N GLU A 125 12.80 -19.76 3.54
CA GLU A 125 12.81 -21.22 3.32
C GLU A 125 14.19 -21.71 2.87
N VAL A 126 14.89 -20.93 2.04
CA VAL A 126 16.26 -21.25 1.59
C VAL A 126 17.35 -20.79 2.56
N GLY A 127 16.98 -20.17 3.69
CA GLY A 127 17.93 -19.72 4.71
C GLY A 127 18.77 -18.51 4.29
N LEU A 128 18.24 -17.63 3.44
CA LEU A 128 18.92 -16.39 3.05
C LEU A 128 19.23 -15.54 4.30
N PRO A 129 20.50 -15.18 4.56
CA PRO A 129 20.86 -14.49 5.80
C PRO A 129 20.56 -13.00 5.76
N GLU A 130 19.94 -12.50 6.83
CA GLU A 130 19.80 -11.06 7.08
C GLU A 130 21.17 -10.38 7.22
N GLY A 131 21.26 -9.16 6.73
CA GLY A 131 22.47 -8.34 6.74
C GLY A 131 23.53 -8.78 5.74
N ALA A 132 23.23 -9.66 4.79
CA ALA A 132 24.12 -9.94 3.66
C ALA A 132 24.01 -8.85 2.58
N TYR A 133 25.09 -8.61 1.85
CA TYR A 133 25.13 -7.69 0.70
C TYR A 133 24.85 -8.46 -0.59
N ILE A 134 23.94 -7.95 -1.41
CA ILE A 134 23.65 -8.53 -2.72
C ILE A 134 24.80 -8.15 -3.67
N MET A 135 25.32 -9.13 -4.40
CA MET A 135 26.45 -8.96 -5.32
C MET A 135 26.04 -9.18 -6.77
N GLU A 136 25.28 -10.25 -7.03
CA GLU A 136 24.77 -10.60 -8.35
C GLU A 136 23.32 -11.08 -8.25
N VAL A 137 22.54 -10.81 -9.30
CA VAL A 137 21.18 -11.32 -9.53
C VAL A 137 21.15 -11.95 -10.91
N ASP A 138 20.76 -13.23 -11.02
CA ASP A 138 20.75 -14.01 -12.26
C ASP A 138 22.10 -13.94 -13.02
N GLY A 139 23.20 -14.04 -12.27
CA GLY A 139 24.57 -13.96 -12.80
C GLY A 139 25.03 -12.56 -13.24
N LYS A 140 24.15 -11.54 -13.13
CA LYS A 140 24.49 -10.14 -13.45
C LYS A 140 24.94 -9.41 -12.20
N SER A 141 26.14 -8.83 -12.24
CA SER A 141 26.62 -7.93 -11.19
C SER A 141 25.68 -6.74 -11.03
N ILE A 142 25.33 -6.41 -9.79
CA ILE A 142 24.47 -5.26 -9.47
C ILE A 142 25.24 -3.98 -9.15
N LYS A 143 26.57 -3.98 -9.35
CA LYS A 143 27.40 -2.82 -9.05
C LYS A 143 26.97 -1.61 -9.90
N GLY A 144 26.69 -0.49 -9.23
CA GLY A 144 26.28 0.76 -9.88
C GLY A 144 24.78 0.86 -10.20
N MET A 145 23.99 -0.19 -9.92
CA MET A 145 22.54 -0.13 -10.03
C MET A 145 21.95 0.62 -8.83
N SER A 146 20.85 1.31 -9.08
CA SER A 146 19.96 1.87 -8.05
C SER A 146 19.25 0.76 -7.27
N LEU A 147 18.71 1.11 -6.10
CA LEU A 147 17.96 0.16 -5.27
C LEU A 147 16.74 -0.40 -6.03
N ASP A 148 16.05 0.44 -6.80
CA ASP A 148 14.86 0.07 -7.55
C ASP A 148 15.17 -0.87 -8.71
N GLU A 149 16.27 -0.64 -9.43
CA GLU A 149 16.75 -1.56 -10.45
C GLU A 149 17.03 -2.95 -9.86
N VAL A 150 17.69 -3.00 -8.69
CA VAL A 150 17.95 -4.28 -8.01
C VAL A 150 16.66 -4.93 -7.54
N ALA A 151 15.73 -4.16 -6.95
CA ALA A 151 14.43 -4.66 -6.54
C ALA A 151 13.66 -5.29 -7.73
N ASN A 152 13.72 -4.64 -8.90
CA ASN A 152 13.06 -5.10 -10.12
C ASN A 152 13.68 -6.38 -10.70
N LEU A 153 14.99 -6.59 -10.55
CA LEU A 153 15.64 -7.87 -10.92
C LEU A 153 15.24 -9.01 -9.98
N VAL A 154 15.08 -8.72 -8.69
CA VAL A 154 14.69 -9.71 -7.68
C VAL A 154 13.21 -10.08 -7.80
N LYS A 155 12.34 -9.10 -8.09
CA LYS A 155 10.94 -9.32 -8.45
C LYS A 155 10.84 -10.01 -9.82
N GLY A 156 9.65 -10.49 -10.16
CA GLY A 156 9.42 -11.17 -11.43
C GLY A 156 8.10 -11.92 -11.46
N LYS A 157 7.91 -12.77 -12.48
CA LYS A 157 6.69 -13.57 -12.63
C LYS A 157 6.60 -14.65 -11.56
N GLU A 158 5.39 -14.91 -11.09
CA GLU A 158 5.13 -15.94 -10.07
C GLU A 158 5.51 -17.33 -10.60
N GLY A 159 6.09 -18.16 -9.73
CA GLY A 159 6.55 -19.51 -10.06
C GLY A 159 7.92 -19.57 -10.74
N THR A 160 8.48 -18.44 -11.20
CA THR A 160 9.86 -18.38 -11.72
C THR A 160 10.89 -18.38 -10.59
N TYR A 161 12.17 -18.48 -10.93
CA TYR A 161 13.27 -18.50 -9.95
C TYR A 161 14.25 -17.36 -10.20
N VAL A 162 14.91 -16.93 -9.13
CA VAL A 162 16.02 -15.97 -9.15
C VAL A 162 17.25 -16.59 -8.50
N ASP A 163 18.41 -16.41 -9.14
CA ASP A 163 19.70 -16.75 -8.58
C ASP A 163 20.31 -15.53 -7.89
N LEU A 164 20.50 -15.60 -6.58
CA LEU A 164 21.17 -14.56 -5.81
C LEU A 164 22.55 -15.01 -5.36
N LYS A 165 23.53 -14.13 -5.59
CA LYS A 165 24.85 -14.24 -4.96
C LYS A 165 25.00 -13.12 -3.95
N VAL A 166 25.26 -13.49 -2.71
CA VAL A 166 25.36 -12.55 -1.59
C VAL A 166 26.68 -12.73 -0.84
N GLU A 167 27.14 -11.66 -0.21
CA GLU A 167 28.31 -11.66 0.66
C GLU A 167 27.87 -11.42 2.11
N LYS A 168 28.30 -12.30 3.02
CA LYS A 168 28.05 -12.19 4.45
C LYS A 168 29.32 -12.51 5.21
N ASP A 169 29.82 -11.54 5.97
CA ASP A 169 31.01 -11.68 6.83
C ASP A 169 32.22 -12.24 6.04
N GLY A 170 32.41 -11.75 4.82
CA GLY A 170 33.50 -12.16 3.91
C GLY A 170 33.26 -13.46 3.14
N LYS A 171 32.13 -14.16 3.38
CA LYS A 171 31.78 -15.40 2.67
C LYS A 171 30.77 -15.13 1.56
N ILE A 172 31.04 -15.71 0.39
CA ILE A 172 30.13 -15.67 -0.75
C ILE A 172 29.18 -16.87 -0.66
N LEU A 173 27.88 -16.61 -0.75
CA LEU A 173 26.81 -17.59 -0.72
C LEU A 173 25.93 -17.43 -1.95
N SER A 174 25.43 -18.55 -2.48
CA SER A 174 24.53 -18.56 -3.62
C SER A 174 23.19 -19.19 -3.23
N PHE A 175 22.09 -18.62 -3.72
CA PHE A 175 20.74 -19.06 -3.44
C PHE A 175 19.92 -19.11 -4.72
N HIS A 176 19.22 -20.21 -4.94
CA HIS A 176 18.22 -20.35 -5.99
C HIS A 176 16.83 -20.27 -5.36
N ILE A 177 16.08 -19.21 -5.66
CA ILE A 177 14.89 -18.85 -4.88
C ILE A 177 13.68 -18.72 -5.78
N GLN A 178 12.59 -19.42 -5.45
CA GLN A 178 11.34 -19.29 -6.17
C GLN A 178 10.68 -17.93 -5.87
N ARG A 179 10.17 -17.27 -6.91
CA ARG A 179 9.33 -16.08 -6.79
C ARG A 179 7.89 -16.50 -6.55
N ARG A 180 7.25 -15.97 -5.50
CA ARG A 180 5.81 -16.17 -5.24
C ARG A 180 5.19 -14.89 -4.70
N ARG A 181 3.85 -14.85 -4.64
CA ARG A 181 3.16 -13.78 -3.93
C ARG A 181 3.56 -13.78 -2.45
N VAL A 182 4.08 -12.64 -1.99
CA VAL A 182 4.51 -12.41 -0.60
C VAL A 182 3.82 -11.16 -0.06
N THR A 183 3.54 -11.17 1.25
CA THR A 183 3.06 -10.00 1.98
C THR A 183 4.22 -9.42 2.77
N ALA A 184 4.45 -8.12 2.64
CA ALA A 184 5.51 -7.43 3.35
C ALA A 184 5.24 -7.39 4.87
N GLU A 185 6.28 -7.57 5.68
CA GLU A 185 6.20 -7.26 7.11
C GLU A 185 6.43 -5.76 7.29
N SER A 186 5.46 -5.08 7.90
CA SER A 186 5.42 -3.63 8.10
C SER A 186 6.01 -3.17 9.42
N VAL A 187 6.12 -4.06 10.42
CA VAL A 187 6.62 -3.72 11.75
C VAL A 187 7.77 -4.62 12.16
N MET A 188 8.92 -4.01 12.48
CA MET A 188 10.04 -4.67 13.11
C MET A 188 10.07 -4.34 14.60
N VAL A 189 10.42 -5.34 15.42
CA VAL A 189 10.45 -5.20 16.88
C VAL A 189 11.68 -5.85 17.45
N LYS A 190 12.38 -5.12 18.32
CA LYS A 190 13.54 -5.60 19.05
C LYS A 190 13.48 -5.10 20.49
N ARG A 191 14.00 -5.90 21.42
CA ARG A 191 14.31 -5.46 22.77
C ARG A 191 15.77 -5.02 22.79
N LEU A 192 16.04 -3.76 23.13
CA LEU A 192 17.41 -3.23 23.18
C LEU A 192 18.10 -3.66 24.48
N ASP A 193 17.37 -3.64 25.58
CA ASP A 193 17.72 -4.20 26.88
C ASP A 193 16.44 -4.59 27.66
N GLU A 194 16.56 -4.97 28.93
CA GLU A 194 15.39 -5.37 29.74
C GLU A 194 14.29 -4.31 29.83
N ASP A 195 14.63 -3.02 29.78
CA ASP A 195 13.73 -1.91 30.01
C ASP A 195 13.30 -1.20 28.71
N ILE A 196 14.08 -1.26 27.64
CA ILE A 196 13.85 -0.49 26.41
C ILE A 196 13.42 -1.38 25.25
N GLY A 197 12.21 -1.12 24.77
CA GLY A 197 11.70 -1.65 23.51
C GLY A 197 12.05 -0.76 22.33
N TYR A 198 12.22 -1.38 21.17
CA TYR A 198 12.36 -0.70 19.88
C TYR A 198 11.32 -1.27 18.92
N MET A 199 10.51 -0.39 18.33
CA MET A 199 9.52 -0.72 17.32
C MET A 199 9.74 0.19 16.11
N LYS A 200 10.01 -0.40 14.94
CA LYS A 200 10.08 0.33 13.67
C LYS A 200 8.85 0.00 12.84
N ILE A 201 8.10 1.04 12.45
CA ILE A 201 7.04 0.91 11.44
C ILE A 201 7.65 1.36 10.12
N ILE A 202 7.73 0.45 9.15
CA ILE A 202 8.41 0.67 7.87
C ILE A 202 7.46 1.37 6.88
N PHE A 203 6.18 0.99 6.88
CA PHE A 203 5.12 1.54 6.05
C PHE A 203 3.77 1.22 6.69
N PHE A 204 2.71 1.94 6.28
CA PHE A 204 1.34 1.74 6.76
C PHE A 204 0.51 0.98 5.72
N ILE A 205 0.51 -0.35 5.81
CA ILE A 205 -0.31 -1.25 4.99
C ILE A 205 -1.45 -1.86 5.82
N PRO A 206 -2.43 -2.59 5.23
CA PRO A 206 -3.57 -3.12 5.97
C PRO A 206 -3.22 -4.02 7.18
N SER A 207 -2.09 -4.74 7.13
CA SER A 207 -1.66 -5.64 8.22
C SER A 207 -1.04 -4.90 9.44
N THR A 208 -0.59 -3.66 9.25
CA THR A 208 0.20 -2.89 10.24
C THR A 208 -0.45 -2.81 11.63
N PRO A 209 -1.75 -2.50 11.79
CA PRO A 209 -2.37 -2.46 13.13
C PRO A 209 -2.25 -3.80 13.87
N GLY A 210 -2.40 -4.91 13.15
CA GLY A 210 -2.24 -6.25 13.69
C GLY A 210 -0.79 -6.59 14.05
N GLU A 211 0.17 -6.09 13.26
CA GLU A 211 1.60 -6.25 13.52
C GLU A 211 2.09 -5.40 14.69
N VAL A 212 1.62 -4.16 14.83
CA VAL A 212 1.86 -3.30 16.01
C VAL A 212 1.33 -3.98 17.27
N LYS A 213 0.10 -4.52 17.24
CA LYS A 213 -0.47 -5.29 18.35
C LYS A 213 0.41 -6.48 18.74
N LYS A 214 0.89 -7.25 17.77
CA LYS A 214 1.82 -8.36 17.99
C LYS A 214 3.16 -7.86 18.53
N GLY A 215 3.61 -6.69 18.11
CA GLY A 215 4.81 -6.03 18.58
C GLY A 215 4.75 -5.69 20.07
N PHE A 216 3.68 -5.03 20.52
CA PHE A 216 3.46 -4.76 21.94
C PHE A 216 3.41 -6.02 22.80
N LYS A 217 2.85 -7.13 22.28
CA LYS A 217 2.89 -8.42 22.98
C LYS A 217 4.32 -8.94 23.18
N LYS A 218 5.21 -8.77 22.20
CA LYS A 218 6.63 -9.15 22.31
C LYS A 218 7.41 -8.23 23.23
N LEU A 219 7.02 -6.97 23.34
CA LEU A 219 7.64 -5.96 24.19
C LEU A 219 6.97 -5.85 25.57
N LYS A 220 6.32 -6.91 26.07
CA LYS A 220 5.66 -6.84 27.37
C LYS A 220 6.68 -6.58 28.50
N GLY A 221 6.36 -5.62 29.37
CA GLY A 221 7.16 -5.30 30.55
C GLY A 221 8.31 -4.32 30.33
N ILE A 222 8.44 -3.73 29.14
CA ILE A 222 9.36 -2.61 28.91
C ILE A 222 8.93 -1.38 29.74
N LYS A 223 9.90 -0.56 30.13
CA LYS A 223 9.72 0.72 30.82
C LYS A 223 9.86 1.92 29.89
N GLY A 224 10.33 1.74 28.65
CA GLY A 224 10.36 2.78 27.63
C GLY A 224 10.31 2.20 26.22
N LEU A 225 9.80 2.98 25.25
CA LEU A 225 9.70 2.58 23.85
C LEU A 225 10.37 3.62 22.94
N ILE A 226 11.20 3.14 22.02
CA ILE A 226 11.64 3.90 20.85
C ILE A 226 10.75 3.48 19.67
N LEU A 227 9.95 4.40 19.16
CA LEU A 227 9.20 4.27 17.91
C LEU A 227 10.02 4.87 16.78
N ASP A 228 10.50 4.04 15.87
CA ASP A 228 11.28 4.47 14.71
C ASP A 228 10.39 4.54 13.47
N LEU A 229 10.21 5.75 12.94
CA LEU A 229 9.48 6.05 11.71
C LEU A 229 10.41 6.54 10.59
N ARG A 230 11.74 6.50 10.79
CA ARG A 230 12.71 6.96 9.79
C ARG A 230 12.60 6.14 8.50
N GLY A 231 12.60 6.80 7.36
CA GLY A 231 12.44 6.15 6.06
C GLY A 231 11.04 5.60 5.80
N ASN A 232 10.03 5.96 6.62
CA ASN A 232 8.65 5.55 6.42
C ASN A 232 7.90 6.58 5.56
N PRO A 233 7.59 6.27 4.28
CA PRO A 233 6.91 7.21 3.39
C PRO A 233 5.41 7.38 3.69
N GLY A 234 4.92 6.74 4.74
CA GLY A 234 3.52 6.71 5.14
C GLY A 234 2.81 5.46 4.64
N GLY A 235 1.65 5.66 4.02
CA GLY A 235 0.77 4.59 3.56
C GLY A 235 -0.69 4.89 3.86
N LEU A 236 -1.49 3.85 4.08
CA LEU A 236 -2.92 3.93 4.23
C LEU A 236 -3.34 4.72 5.48
N LEU A 237 -4.22 5.71 5.27
CA LEU A 237 -4.84 6.48 6.33
C LEU A 237 -5.57 5.59 7.35
N SER A 238 -6.34 4.61 6.88
CA SER A 238 -7.05 3.65 7.74
C SER A 238 -6.12 2.81 8.61
N SER A 239 -4.90 2.56 8.13
CA SER A 239 -3.88 1.82 8.86
C SER A 239 -3.32 2.66 10.01
N VAL A 240 -2.99 3.93 9.77
CA VAL A 240 -2.56 4.83 10.86
C VAL A 240 -3.68 5.09 11.87
N GLU A 241 -4.94 5.20 11.45
CA GLU A 241 -6.09 5.28 12.38
C GLU A 241 -6.16 4.05 13.31
N GLY A 242 -5.91 2.85 12.76
CA GLY A 242 -5.85 1.61 13.54
C GLY A 242 -4.60 1.46 14.43
N VAL A 243 -3.56 2.26 14.19
CA VAL A 243 -2.28 2.25 14.93
C VAL A 243 -2.24 3.36 15.99
N ALA A 244 -2.84 4.51 15.75
CA ALA A 244 -2.72 5.71 16.58
C ALA A 244 -3.08 5.44 18.05
N GLY A 245 -4.16 4.70 18.29
CA GLY A 245 -4.64 4.39 19.63
C GLY A 245 -3.66 3.62 20.54
N TYR A 246 -2.63 3.00 19.98
CA TYR A 246 -1.57 2.38 20.78
C TYR A 246 -0.61 3.40 21.38
N PHE A 247 -0.48 4.58 20.78
CA PHE A 247 0.50 5.59 21.14
C PHE A 247 -0.15 6.82 21.76
N ILE A 248 -1.26 7.31 21.22
CA ILE A 248 -1.96 8.49 21.73
C ILE A 248 -3.31 8.13 22.35
N PRO A 249 -3.73 8.82 23.43
CA PRO A 249 -5.04 8.63 24.04
C PRO A 249 -6.17 9.09 23.11
N GLU A 250 -7.40 8.99 23.59
CA GLU A 250 -8.56 9.55 22.88
C GLU A 250 -8.41 11.05 22.63
N GLY A 251 -8.73 11.48 21.41
CA GLY A 251 -8.66 12.87 20.97
C GLY A 251 -8.35 13.02 19.48
N PRO A 252 -8.27 14.26 18.96
CA PRO A 252 -7.94 14.54 17.57
C PRO A 252 -6.69 13.79 17.10
N LEU A 253 -6.80 13.14 15.94
CA LEU A 253 -5.71 12.49 15.21
C LEU A 253 -5.40 13.26 13.91
N LEU A 254 -6.42 13.57 13.11
CA LEU A 254 -6.25 14.37 11.89
C LEU A 254 -7.55 15.10 11.51
N TYR A 255 -7.41 16.02 10.56
CA TYR A 255 -8.53 16.66 9.87
C TYR A 255 -8.45 16.37 8.38
N ILE A 256 -9.57 15.95 7.80
CA ILE A 256 -9.72 15.79 6.35
C ILE A 256 -10.49 17.00 5.82
N GLN A 257 -9.85 17.76 4.93
CA GLN A 257 -10.49 18.86 4.21
C GLN A 257 -10.88 18.38 2.81
N ARG A 258 -12.17 18.42 2.52
CA ARG A 258 -12.74 18.27 1.16
C ARG A 258 -13.19 19.66 0.68
N LYS A 259 -13.57 19.77 -0.59
CA LYS A 259 -13.96 21.06 -1.19
C LYS A 259 -14.97 21.85 -0.34
N ASP A 260 -16.01 21.17 0.13
CA ASP A 260 -17.13 21.80 0.85
C ASP A 260 -17.33 21.22 2.26
N GLU A 261 -16.44 20.34 2.71
CA GLU A 261 -16.62 19.59 3.97
C GLU A 261 -15.30 19.49 4.74
N LYS A 262 -15.39 19.51 6.07
CA LYS A 262 -14.27 19.23 6.97
C LYS A 262 -14.69 18.13 7.93
N GLU A 263 -13.85 17.12 8.06
CA GLU A 263 -14.08 15.96 8.92
C GLU A 263 -12.93 15.83 9.92
N GLU A 264 -13.25 15.64 11.20
CA GLU A 264 -12.27 15.31 12.24
C GLU A 264 -12.23 13.79 12.45
N ARG A 265 -11.02 13.23 12.45
CA ARG A 265 -10.78 11.86 12.88
C ARG A 265 -10.10 11.86 14.23
N VAL A 266 -10.58 10.98 15.10
CA VAL A 266 -10.11 10.86 16.48
C VAL A 266 -9.45 9.51 16.72
N SER A 267 -8.36 9.51 17.48
CA SER A 267 -7.86 8.30 18.12
C SER A 267 -8.85 7.85 19.20
N ARG A 268 -8.96 6.54 19.42
CA ARG A 268 -9.86 5.93 20.42
C ARG A 268 -9.16 4.88 21.30
N GLY A 269 -7.83 4.95 21.39
CA GLY A 269 -7.06 3.98 22.16
C GLY A 269 -6.58 4.51 23.52
N PRO A 270 -6.03 3.64 24.36
CA PRO A 270 -5.55 4.02 25.69
C PRO A 270 -4.30 4.93 25.64
N GLY A 271 -3.60 4.97 24.50
CA GLY A 271 -2.28 5.57 24.36
C GLY A 271 -1.21 4.82 25.14
N ILE A 272 0.04 5.19 24.91
CA ILE A 272 1.18 4.61 25.64
C ILE A 272 1.32 5.29 27.01
N LYS A 273 1.63 4.52 28.06
CA LYS A 273 1.78 5.02 29.45
C LYS A 273 3.20 4.99 29.99
N ILE A 274 4.14 4.57 29.14
CA ILE A 274 5.57 4.57 29.42
C ILE A 274 6.26 5.64 28.57
N PRO A 275 7.43 6.14 28.98
CA PRO A 275 8.26 7.02 28.15
C PRO A 275 8.37 6.55 26.70
N LEU A 276 8.07 7.46 25.77
CA LEU A 276 8.11 7.23 24.33
C LEU A 276 9.08 8.22 23.68
N VAL A 277 9.97 7.71 22.84
CA VAL A 277 10.79 8.51 21.93
C VAL A 277 10.39 8.17 20.51
N VAL A 278 10.14 9.18 19.67
CA VAL A 278 9.84 8.99 18.25
C VAL A 278 11.04 9.44 17.42
N LEU A 279 11.53 8.58 16.54
CA LEU A 279 12.58 8.89 15.58
C LEU A 279 11.98 9.13 14.20
N ILE A 280 12.27 10.27 13.60
CA ILE A 280 11.87 10.67 12.26
C ILE A 280 13.11 11.15 11.48
N ASP A 281 13.00 11.21 10.16
CA ASP A 281 13.99 11.75 9.23
C ASP A 281 13.29 12.43 8.04
N GLU A 282 14.06 12.93 7.07
CA GLU A 282 13.55 13.61 5.87
C GLU A 282 12.67 12.72 4.98
N ASN A 283 12.69 11.40 5.19
CA ASN A 283 11.90 10.42 4.45
C ASN A 283 10.66 9.95 5.24
N THR A 284 10.39 10.55 6.40
CA THR A 284 9.17 10.31 7.18
C THR A 284 8.04 11.17 6.62
N ALA A 285 7.04 10.55 6.01
CA ALA A 285 6.01 11.28 5.26
C ALA A 285 4.58 10.77 5.50
N SER A 286 3.58 11.61 5.18
CA SER A 286 2.17 11.24 5.07
C SER A 286 1.62 10.59 6.36
N ALA A 287 1.12 9.36 6.32
CA ALA A 287 0.61 8.65 7.51
C ALA A 287 1.61 8.59 8.67
N ALA A 288 2.93 8.57 8.40
CA ALA A 288 3.96 8.63 9.43
C ALA A 288 4.05 10.02 10.08
N GLU A 289 3.85 11.09 9.30
CA GLU A 289 3.75 12.47 9.81
C GLU A 289 2.47 12.66 10.62
N ILE A 290 1.34 12.09 10.19
CA ILE A 290 0.09 12.11 10.97
C ILE A 290 0.33 11.49 12.35
N LEU A 291 0.93 10.29 12.41
CA LEU A 291 1.19 9.63 13.68
C LEU A 291 2.17 10.42 14.55
N SER A 292 3.31 10.84 13.99
CA SER A 292 4.34 11.56 14.76
C SER A 292 3.88 12.95 15.20
N GLY A 293 3.16 13.68 14.36
CA GLY A 293 2.54 14.96 14.69
C GLY A 293 1.51 14.81 15.82
N ALA A 294 0.60 13.85 15.70
CA ALA A 294 -0.39 13.60 16.73
C ALA A 294 0.21 13.13 18.07
N ILE A 295 1.35 12.41 18.04
CA ILE A 295 2.13 12.07 19.25
C ILE A 295 2.76 13.32 19.85
N LYS A 296 3.36 14.19 19.03
CA LYS A 296 4.06 15.41 19.49
C LYS A 296 3.10 16.42 20.13
N ASP A 297 1.88 16.52 19.62
CA ASP A 297 0.87 17.48 20.09
C ASP A 297 0.16 17.03 21.38
N ARG A 298 0.64 15.95 22.03
CA ARG A 298 0.09 15.35 23.26
C ARG A 298 1.13 15.26 24.36
#